data_AF-A0A125Q8B2-F1
#
_entry.id   AF-A0A125Q8B2-F1
#
_cell.length_a   1.000
_cell.length_b   1.000
_cell.length_c   1.000
_cell.angle_alpha   90.00
_cell.angle_beta   90.00
_cell.angle_gamma   90.00
#
_symmetry.space_group_name_H-M   'P 1'
#
loop_
_entity.id
_entity.type
_entity.pdbx_description
1 polymer ?
#
loop_
_entity_poly.entity_id
_entity_poly.type
_entity_poly.pdbx_seq_one_letter_code
_entity_poly.pdbx_strand_id
1 'polypeptide(L)'
;MVRMQLDTAMRINGIRFMQDAEGNIAQIFNGNLTYRKVKAADGSKMMDAYLKEKLTNEYEWVGKLYDDLSDFVHLSFRHFWPVMAGTDDENRIAYFAISAQDQKKDEANYFEVTDEFFRVTKLTWVILLGLLMARHSPAPSKINKAEGVEGEGAGLGN
;
A
#
# COMPACT_ATOMS: atom_id res chain seq x y z
N MET A 1 6.47 13.76 -3.24
CA MET A 1 5.47 13.11 -4.11
C MET A 1 5.29 11.61 -3.79
N VAL A 2 6.36 10.85 -3.52
CA VAL A 2 6.30 9.41 -3.20
C VAL A 2 5.38 9.10 -2.01
N ARG A 3 5.44 9.89 -0.92
CA ARG A 3 4.59 9.73 0.27
C ARG A 3 3.10 9.70 -0.07
N MET A 4 2.65 10.63 -0.93
CA MET A 4 1.25 10.73 -1.35
C MET A 4 0.82 9.53 -2.21
N GLN A 5 1.71 9.04 -3.09
CA GLN A 5 1.42 7.83 -3.87
C GLN A 5 1.26 6.61 -2.96
N LEU A 6 2.08 6.53 -1.90
CA LEU A 6 1.99 5.44 -0.92
C LEU A 6 0.71 5.52 -0.10
N ASP A 7 0.27 6.73 0.29
CA ASP A 7 -1.06 6.93 0.90
C ASP A 7 -2.19 6.42 0.01
N THR A 8 -2.12 6.72 -1.28
CA THR A 8 -3.10 6.22 -2.25
C THR A 8 -3.08 4.70 -2.32
N ALA A 9 -1.90 4.07 -2.42
CA ALA A 9 -1.77 2.62 -2.41
C ALA A 9 -2.39 2.01 -1.15
N MET A 10 -2.06 2.54 0.02
CA MET A 10 -2.59 2.12 1.32
C MET A 10 -4.10 2.24 1.41
N ARG A 11 -4.68 3.35 0.94
CA ARG A 11 -6.13 3.57 0.99
C ARG A 11 -6.89 2.66 0.03
N ILE A 12 -6.40 2.50 -1.20
CA ILE A 12 -6.99 1.56 -2.17
C ILE A 12 -6.90 0.13 -1.62
N ASN A 13 -5.76 -0.25 -1.05
CA ASN A 13 -5.59 -1.53 -0.37
C ASN A 13 -6.59 -1.69 0.79
N GLY A 14 -6.85 -0.60 1.52
CA GLY A 14 -7.81 -0.53 2.61
C GLY A 14 -9.21 -0.99 2.24
N ILE A 15 -9.66 -0.74 1.00
CA ILE A 15 -11.04 -1.01 0.56
C ILE A 15 -11.47 -2.46 0.85
N ARG A 16 -10.58 -3.44 0.63
CA ARG A 16 -10.89 -4.87 0.84
C ARG A 16 -11.12 -5.25 2.31
N PHE A 17 -10.74 -4.39 3.24
CA PHE A 17 -10.92 -4.60 4.67
C PHE A 17 -12.15 -3.87 5.22
N MET A 18 -12.83 -3.04 4.43
CA MET A 18 -14.04 -2.35 4.86
C MET A 18 -15.20 -3.33 5.04
N GLN A 19 -15.98 -3.14 6.12
CA GLN A 19 -17.18 -3.95 6.34
C GLN A 19 -18.27 -3.70 5.28
N ASP A 20 -18.43 -2.44 4.86
CA ASP A 20 -19.31 -2.01 3.75
C ASP A 20 -18.51 -1.12 2.81
N ALA A 21 -17.86 -1.71 1.82
CA ALA A 21 -16.98 -0.98 0.91
C ALA A 21 -17.73 0.09 0.11
N GLU A 22 -18.84 -0.26 -0.54
CA GLU A 22 -19.58 0.64 -1.42
C GLU A 22 -20.17 1.83 -0.63
N GLY A 23 -20.83 1.55 0.51
CA GLY A 23 -21.43 2.61 1.33
C GLY A 23 -20.39 3.53 1.97
N ASN A 24 -19.29 2.99 2.49
CA ASN A 24 -18.23 3.80 3.07
C ASN A 24 -17.51 4.64 2.01
N ILE A 25 -17.21 4.08 0.84
CA ILE A 25 -16.59 4.81 -0.26
C ILE A 25 -17.48 5.96 -0.71
N ALA A 26 -18.78 5.72 -0.94
CA ALA A 26 -19.72 6.77 -1.32
C ALA A 26 -19.75 7.92 -0.30
N GLN A 27 -19.76 7.60 1.00
CA GLN A 27 -19.72 8.63 2.05
C GLN A 27 -18.39 9.39 2.10
N ILE A 28 -17.26 8.74 1.79
CA ILE A 28 -15.95 9.39 1.70
C ILE A 28 -15.93 10.37 0.53
N PHE A 29 -16.40 9.97 -0.65
CA PHE A 29 -16.48 10.85 -1.82
C PHE A 29 -17.39 12.06 -1.59
N ASN A 30 -18.47 11.88 -0.82
CA ASN A 30 -19.38 12.96 -0.44
C ASN A 30 -18.87 13.83 0.71
N GLY A 31 -17.69 13.55 1.28
CA GLY A 31 -17.11 14.31 2.39
C GLY A 31 -17.74 14.05 3.76
N ASN A 32 -18.70 13.13 3.87
CA ASN A 32 -19.42 12.80 5.10
C ASN A 32 -18.62 11.86 6.01
N LEU A 33 -17.71 11.07 5.44
CA LEU A 33 -16.87 10.10 6.14
C LEU A 33 -15.40 10.31 5.79
N THR A 34 -14.52 9.94 6.71
CA THR A 34 -13.06 9.97 6.49
C THR A 34 -12.50 8.59 6.80
N TYR A 35 -11.43 8.18 6.14
CA TYR A 35 -10.81 6.85 6.32
C TYR A 35 -10.60 6.48 7.79
N ARG A 36 -10.04 7.39 8.60
CA ARG A 36 -9.83 7.17 10.05
C ARG A 36 -11.08 6.85 10.87
N LYS A 37 -12.28 7.15 10.36
CA LYS A 37 -13.58 6.86 10.98
C LYS A 37 -14.21 5.56 10.46
N VAL A 38 -13.70 5.00 9.36
CA VAL A 38 -14.16 3.72 8.83
C VAL A 38 -13.69 2.60 9.76
N LYS A 39 -14.58 1.64 10.00
CA LYS A 39 -14.25 0.39 10.69
C LYS A 39 -13.95 -0.70 9.66
N ALA A 40 -12.85 -1.39 9.87
CA ALA A 40 -12.54 -2.62 9.16
C ALA A 40 -13.43 -3.78 9.66
N ALA A 41 -13.47 -4.87 8.90
CA ALA A 41 -14.21 -6.08 9.24
C ALA A 41 -13.73 -6.72 10.56
N ASP A 42 -12.47 -6.51 10.95
CA ASP A 42 -11.90 -6.94 12.24
C ASP A 42 -12.24 -6.00 13.41
N GLY A 43 -13.05 -4.95 13.17
CA GLY A 43 -13.47 -3.96 14.16
C GLY A 43 -12.47 -2.81 14.38
N SER A 44 -11.28 -2.88 13.78
CA SER A 44 -10.26 -1.83 13.90
C SER A 44 -10.62 -0.58 13.12
N LYS A 45 -10.16 0.59 13.58
CA LYS A 45 -10.28 1.84 12.81
C LYS A 45 -9.24 1.86 11.69
N MET A 46 -9.64 2.29 10.50
CA MET A 46 -8.75 2.40 9.33
C MET A 46 -7.89 3.67 9.38
N MET A 47 -7.11 3.81 10.45
CA MET A 47 -6.08 4.84 10.54
C MET A 47 -4.87 4.46 9.68
N ASP A 48 -4.01 5.44 9.40
CA ASP A 48 -2.80 5.21 8.59
C ASP A 48 -1.92 4.09 9.15
N ALA A 49 -1.81 3.95 10.48
CA ALA A 49 -1.08 2.86 11.12
C ALA A 49 -1.64 1.47 10.76
N TYR A 50 -2.97 1.32 10.78
CA TYR A 50 -3.63 0.07 10.38
C TYR A 50 -3.42 -0.22 8.89
N LEU A 51 -3.60 0.79 8.04
CA LEU A 51 -3.42 0.65 6.60
C LEU A 51 -1.97 0.29 6.23
N LYS A 52 -1.00 0.93 6.91
CA LYS A 52 0.43 0.65 6.80
C LYS A 52 0.71 -0.80 7.21
N GLU A 53 0.22 -1.23 8.38
CA GLU A 53 0.42 -2.59 8.88
C GLU A 53 -0.09 -3.63 7.89
N LYS A 54 -1.35 -3.51 7.43
CA LYS A 54 -1.94 -4.46 6.48
C LYS A 54 -1.17 -4.54 5.17
N LEU A 55 -0.68 -3.41 4.66
CA LEU A 55 0.09 -3.40 3.42
C LEU A 55 1.52 -3.90 3.62
N THR A 56 2.13 -3.64 4.78
CA THR A 56 3.46 -4.13 5.16
C THR A 56 3.48 -5.65 5.29
N ASN A 57 2.41 -6.25 5.82
CA ASN A 57 2.29 -7.70 5.93
C ASN A 57 2.30 -8.41 4.56
N GLU A 58 1.95 -7.70 3.48
CA GLU A 58 2.02 -8.24 2.11
C GLU A 58 3.27 -7.80 1.35
N TYR A 59 3.82 -6.64 1.73
CA TYR A 59 4.95 -6.01 1.09
C TYR A 59 5.87 -5.44 2.17
N GLU A 60 6.78 -6.25 2.70
CA GLU A 60 7.61 -5.94 3.88
C GLU A 60 8.33 -4.59 3.80
N TRP A 61 8.73 -4.18 2.58
CA TRP A 61 9.41 -2.91 2.30
C TRP A 61 8.55 -1.66 2.55
N VAL A 62 7.22 -1.78 2.53
CA VAL A 62 6.30 -0.65 2.67
C VAL A 62 6.42 0.01 4.03
N GLY A 63 6.59 -0.77 5.10
CA GLY A 63 6.65 -0.24 6.45
C GLY A 63 7.82 0.72 6.62
N LYS A 64 9.02 0.28 6.21
CA LYS A 64 10.24 1.10 6.23
C LYS A 64 10.10 2.33 5.33
N LEU A 65 9.64 2.15 4.08
CA LEU A 65 9.47 3.26 3.15
C LEU A 65 8.48 4.31 3.69
N TYR A 66 7.39 3.89 4.31
CA TYR A 66 6.42 4.81 4.91
C TYR A 66 7.06 5.67 6.01
N ASP A 67 7.80 5.05 6.92
CA ASP A 67 8.47 5.76 8.02
C ASP A 67 9.50 6.73 7.43
N ASP A 68 10.23 6.25 6.43
CA ASP A 68 11.26 7.02 5.77
C ASP A 68 10.73 8.29 5.10
N LEU A 69 9.61 8.16 4.42
CA LEU A 69 8.92 9.28 3.77
C LEU A 69 8.19 10.18 4.78
N SER A 70 7.74 9.62 5.91
CA SER A 70 7.03 10.38 6.95
C SER A 70 7.97 11.30 7.72
N ASP A 71 9.24 10.92 7.86
CA ASP A 71 10.28 11.81 8.38
C ASP A 71 10.43 13.11 7.57
N PHE A 72 10.29 13.02 6.25
CA PHE A 72 10.24 14.18 5.34
C PHE A 72 8.96 15.01 5.44
N VAL A 73 7.91 14.53 6.12
CA VAL A 73 6.68 15.31 6.36
C VAL A 73 6.67 15.89 7.77
N HIS A 74 7.15 15.13 8.75
CA HIS A 74 7.15 15.52 10.16
C HIS A 74 8.27 16.49 10.54
N LEU A 75 9.02 17.02 9.56
CA LEU A 75 10.15 17.90 9.81
C LEU A 75 11.22 17.27 10.72
N SER A 76 11.36 15.94 10.69
CA SER A 76 12.32 15.21 11.53
C SER A 76 13.73 15.23 10.92
N PHE A 77 14.63 14.36 11.40
CA PHE A 77 16.06 14.34 11.07
C PHE A 77 16.39 14.49 9.57
N ARG A 78 15.57 13.91 8.69
CA ARG A 78 15.76 14.00 7.23
C ARG A 78 15.73 15.42 6.65
N HIS A 79 15.15 16.39 7.34
CA HIS A 79 15.17 17.79 6.91
C HIS A 79 16.51 18.48 7.12
N PHE A 80 17.38 17.89 7.92
CA PHE A 80 18.76 18.35 8.05
C PHE A 80 19.65 17.84 6.91
N TRP A 81 19.22 16.80 6.19
CA TRP A 81 20.00 16.22 5.10
C TRP A 81 20.34 17.21 3.98
N PRO A 82 19.42 18.07 3.49
CA PRO A 82 19.73 19.04 2.47
C PRO A 82 20.79 20.05 2.91
N VAL A 83 20.77 20.47 4.18
CA VAL A 83 21.72 21.46 4.73
C VAL A 83 23.04 20.84 5.21
N MET A 84 23.13 19.51 5.34
CA MET A 84 24.37 18.83 5.70
C MET A 84 25.38 18.89 4.55
N ALA A 85 26.54 19.48 4.81
CA ALA A 85 27.63 19.66 3.85
C ALA A 85 28.70 18.57 3.96
N GLY A 86 28.70 17.79 5.04
CA GLY A 86 29.59 16.65 5.24
C GLY A 86 29.70 16.25 6.71
N THR A 87 30.37 15.13 6.99
CA THR A 87 30.77 14.71 8.34
C THR A 87 32.26 14.41 8.36
N ASP A 88 32.87 14.60 9.52
CA ASP A 88 34.21 14.12 9.87
C ASP A 88 34.04 13.18 11.05
N ASP A 89 34.10 11.88 10.76
CA ASP A 89 33.80 10.82 11.72
C ASP A 89 34.93 10.67 12.77
N GLU A 90 36.18 10.95 12.40
CA GLU A 90 37.33 10.87 13.32
C GLU A 90 37.20 11.91 14.43
N ASN A 91 36.79 13.13 14.09
CA ASN A 91 36.61 14.23 15.04
C ASN A 91 35.16 14.37 15.55
N ARG A 92 34.23 13.56 15.04
CA ARG A 92 32.78 13.62 15.30
C ARG A 92 32.17 14.99 15.01
N ILE A 93 32.53 15.58 13.86
CA ILE A 93 32.05 16.89 13.42
C ILE A 93 31.03 16.71 12.30
N ALA A 94 29.95 17.49 12.33
CA ALA A 94 29.01 17.62 11.21
C ALA A 94 29.05 19.05 10.68
N TYR A 95 29.19 19.19 9.36
CA TYR A 95 29.20 20.48 8.68
C TYR A 95 27.82 20.79 8.12
N PHE A 96 27.33 22.00 8.36
CA PHE A 96 26.07 22.49 7.81
C PHE A 96 26.35 23.71 6.92
N ALA A 97 25.78 23.73 5.73
CA ALA A 97 25.85 24.86 4.81
C ALA A 97 24.48 25.54 4.70
N ILE A 98 24.47 26.85 4.93
CA ILE A 98 23.31 27.71 4.70
C ILE A 98 23.69 28.67 3.57
N SER A 99 23.09 28.48 2.41
CA SER A 99 23.39 29.27 1.20
C SER A 99 22.11 29.49 0.39
N ALA A 100 22.12 30.51 -0.49
CA ALA A 100 21.03 30.74 -1.44
C ALA A 100 20.96 29.69 -2.57
N GLN A 101 21.97 28.83 -2.65
CA GLN A 101 22.06 27.73 -3.60
C GLN A 101 22.13 26.41 -2.84
N ASP A 102 21.43 25.41 -3.34
CA ASP A 102 21.56 24.05 -2.81
C ASP A 102 22.97 23.51 -3.07
N GLN A 103 23.52 22.85 -2.05
CA GLN A 103 24.79 22.13 -2.19
C GLN A 103 24.62 21.03 -3.25
N LYS A 104 25.64 20.83 -4.09
CA LYS A 104 25.63 19.74 -5.07
C LYS A 104 25.61 18.41 -4.32
N LYS A 105 24.47 17.73 -4.34
CA LYS A 105 24.30 16.40 -3.73
C LYS A 105 24.70 15.32 -4.72
N ASP A 106 25.00 14.15 -4.20
CA ASP A 106 25.16 12.95 -5.02
C ASP A 106 23.85 12.68 -5.76
N GLU A 107 23.95 12.55 -7.09
CA GLU A 107 22.82 12.29 -7.98
C GLU A 107 22.15 10.94 -7.68
N ALA A 108 22.88 10.00 -7.07
CA ALA A 108 22.35 8.72 -6.62
C ALA A 108 21.11 8.85 -5.72
N ASN A 109 21.04 9.90 -4.90
CA ASN A 109 19.90 10.17 -4.03
C ASN A 109 18.61 10.44 -4.82
N TYR A 110 18.71 11.02 -6.03
CA TYR A 110 17.54 11.24 -6.88
C TYR A 110 17.09 9.97 -7.60
N PHE A 111 18.01 9.05 -7.90
CA PHE A 111 17.65 7.74 -8.46
C PHE A 111 16.83 6.92 -7.47
N GLU A 112 17.22 6.88 -6.20
CA GLU A 112 16.48 6.16 -5.16
C GLU A 112 15.02 6.66 -5.05
N VAL A 113 14.81 7.98 -4.98
CA VAL A 113 13.47 8.57 -4.93
C VAL A 113 12.65 8.25 -6.18
N THR A 114 13.29 8.20 -7.34
CA THR A 114 12.64 7.86 -8.62
C THR A 114 12.23 6.39 -8.63
N ASP A 115 13.11 5.49 -8.21
CA ASP A 115 12.84 4.06 -8.12
C ASP A 115 11.71 3.77 -7.13
N GLU A 116 11.71 4.42 -5.97
CA GLU A 116 10.63 4.34 -4.98
C GLU A 116 9.31 4.84 -5.57
N PHE A 117 9.32 5.94 -6.31
CA PHE A 117 8.14 6.45 -6.99
C PHE A 117 7.57 5.40 -7.95
N PHE A 118 8.38 4.84 -8.85
CA PHE A 118 7.96 3.80 -9.79
C PHE A 118 7.44 2.56 -9.06
N ARG A 119 8.12 2.13 -8.00
CA ARG A 119 7.75 0.97 -7.20
C ARG A 119 6.38 1.15 -6.56
N VAL A 120 6.12 2.31 -5.96
CA VAL A 120 4.83 2.62 -5.32
C VAL A 120 3.73 2.76 -6.37
N THR A 121 3.98 3.41 -7.51
CA THR A 121 3.00 3.51 -8.60
C THR A 121 2.62 2.13 -9.14
N LYS A 122 3.60 1.24 -9.34
CA LYS A 122 3.35 -0.16 -9.75
C LYS A 122 2.54 -0.91 -8.71
N LEU A 123 2.85 -0.74 -7.42
CA LEU A 123 2.09 -1.34 -6.33
C LEU A 123 0.62 -0.89 -6.36
N THR A 124 0.37 0.42 -6.46
CA THR A 124 -0.98 0.99 -6.57
C THR A 124 -1.75 0.37 -7.74
N TRP A 125 -1.10 0.25 -8.90
CA TRP A 125 -1.71 -0.36 -10.08
C TRP A 125 -2.10 -1.82 -9.85
N VAL A 126 -1.21 -2.62 -9.27
CA VAL A 126 -1.47 -4.05 -8.98
C VAL A 126 -2.66 -4.21 -8.04
N ILE A 127 -2.71 -3.42 -6.96
CA ILE A 127 -3.80 -3.50 -5.98
C ILE A 127 -5.12 -3.05 -6.60
N LEU A 128 -5.11 -1.95 -7.35
CA LEU A 128 -6.30 -1.45 -8.05
C LEU A 128 -6.83 -2.49 -9.06
N LEU A 129 -5.95 -3.08 -9.85
CA LEU A 129 -6.32 -4.13 -10.80
C LEU A 129 -6.90 -5.34 -10.09
N GLY A 130 -6.26 -5.80 -9.01
CA GLY A 130 -6.77 -6.90 -8.19
C GLY A 130 -8.16 -6.62 -7.62
N LEU A 131 -8.41 -5.39 -7.14
CA LEU A 131 -9.72 -4.96 -6.67
C LEU A 131 -10.77 -5.00 -7.79
N LEU A 132 -10.45 -4.48 -8.98
CA LEU A 132 -11.35 -4.48 -10.14
C LEU A 132 -11.66 -5.90 -10.61
N MET A 133 -10.65 -6.77 -10.67
CA MET A 133 -10.84 -8.18 -11.02
C MET A 133 -11.73 -8.89 -10.02
N ALA A 134 -11.53 -8.68 -8.71
CA ALA A 134 -12.38 -9.27 -7.68
C ALA A 134 -13.83 -8.79 -7.78
N ARG A 135 -14.06 -7.51 -8.11
CA ARG A 135 -15.41 -6.94 -8.29
C ARG A 135 -16.15 -7.47 -9.52
N HIS A 136 -15.43 -7.74 -10.61
CA HIS A 136 -16.02 -8.16 -11.87
C HIS A 136 -15.88 -9.66 -12.17
N SER A 137 -15.35 -10.45 -11.22
CA SER A 137 -15.26 -11.90 -11.37
C SER A 137 -16.66 -12.52 -11.41
N PRO A 138 -16.99 -13.33 -12.43
CA PRO A 138 -18.28 -14.00 -12.50
C PRO A 138 -18.44 -14.95 -11.30
N ALA A 139 -19.68 -15.10 -10.81
CA ALA A 139 -19.98 -16.00 -9.71
C ALA A 139 -19.48 -17.42 -10.05
N PRO A 140 -18.84 -18.14 -9.11
CA PRO A 140 -18.36 -19.48 -9.37
C PRO A 140 -19.50 -20.35 -9.87
N SER A 141 -19.30 -21.03 -11.00
CA SER A 141 -20.31 -21.91 -11.59
C SER A 141 -20.69 -22.97 -10.56
N LYS A 142 -21.97 -23.08 -10.22
CA LYS A 142 -22.48 -24.21 -9.44
C LYS A 142 -22.27 -25.46 -10.29
N ILE A 143 -21.18 -26.19 -10.03
CA ILE A 143 -21.01 -27.53 -10.59
C ILE A 143 -22.09 -28.38 -9.93
N ASN A 144 -23.15 -28.67 -10.69
CA ASN A 144 -24.21 -29.58 -10.25
C ASN A 144 -23.59 -30.96 -10.06
N LYS A 145 -23.45 -31.36 -8.80
CA LYS A 145 -23.12 -32.74 -8.42
C LYS A 145 -24.42 -33.55 -8.50
N ALA A 146 -24.88 -33.83 -9.71
CA ALA A 146 -25.97 -34.77 -9.97
C ALA A 146 -25.83 -35.28 -11.39
N GLU A 147 -25.31 -36.50 -11.50
CA GLU A 147 -25.83 -37.60 -12.35
C GLU A 147 -24.71 -38.61 -12.60
N GLY A 148 -24.92 -39.84 -12.13
CA GLY A 148 -24.01 -40.95 -12.35
C GLY A 148 -23.96 -42.01 -11.25
N VAL A 149 -25.10 -42.38 -10.63
CA VAL A 149 -25.24 -43.73 -10.07
C VAL A 149 -26.57 -44.30 -10.58
N GLU A 150 -26.48 -45.56 -10.98
CA GLU A 150 -27.53 -46.53 -11.36
C GLU A 150 -27.83 -46.70 -12.84
N GLY A 151 -27.32 -47.82 -13.36
CA GLY A 151 -27.58 -48.39 -14.68
C GLY A 151 -27.09 -49.84 -14.70
N GLU A 152 -27.90 -50.72 -14.09
CA GLU A 152 -28.10 -52.15 -14.37
C GLU A 152 -26.93 -53.01 -14.85
N GLY A 153 -26.45 -53.89 -13.97
CA GLY A 153 -25.76 -55.13 -14.31
C GLY A 153 -26.62 -56.34 -13.98
N ALA A 154 -27.67 -56.60 -14.77
CA ALA A 154 -28.34 -57.90 -14.81
C ALA A 154 -27.59 -58.81 -15.80
N GLY A 155 -27.15 -59.98 -15.33
CA GLY A 155 -26.17 -60.84 -15.99
C GLY A 155 -26.69 -61.74 -17.12
N LEU A 156 -25.82 -62.68 -17.49
CA LEU A 156 -25.95 -63.97 -18.23
C LEU A 156 -24.50 -64.27 -18.71
N GLY A 157 -23.84 -65.42 -18.55
CA GLY A 157 -24.19 -66.79 -18.23
C GLY A 157 -23.20 -67.68 -18.99
N ASN A 158 -22.65 -68.70 -18.30
CA ASN A 158 -21.74 -69.79 -18.72
C ASN A 158 -20.26 -69.51 -18.93
#